data_AF-A0A413YU44-F1
#
_entry.id   AF-A0A413YU44-F1
#
_cell.length_a   1.000
_cell.length_b   1.000
_cell.length_c   1.000
_cell.angle_alpha   90.00
_cell.angle_beta   90.00
_cell.angle_gamma   90.00
#
_symmetry.space_group_name_H-M   'P 1'
#
loop_
_entity.id
_entity.type
_entity.pdbx_description
1 polymer ?
#
loop_
_entity_poly.entity_id
_entity_poly.type
_entity_poly.pdbx_seq_one_letter_code
_entity_poly.pdbx_strand_id
1 'polypeptide(L)'
;MTNMEIVKKMAKLNILCARYSERHNIIKCKTWRDIDRLITGNKMTIKYKDAADVLCTNISKICGANEYLVKSALELKVEIYNSDIKDLRFGLEPQRKFSDEENKLDQELIKQKFFYNSEMLEIKEAVEILDGTVTESAIKQACQQERLLNTQKIGKTWLVNGPECRAYWNIPDPYINESKVNREY
;
A
#
# COMPACT_ATOMS: atom_id res chain seq x y z
N MET A 1 -12.32 -12.25 5.61
CA MET A 1 -11.87 -10.87 5.39
C MET A 1 -13.10 -10.01 5.14
N THR A 2 -13.23 -8.89 5.85
CA THR A 2 -14.31 -7.91 5.66
C THR A 2 -14.07 -7.04 4.42
N ASN A 3 -15.11 -6.41 3.89
CA ASN A 3 -14.98 -5.45 2.77
C ASN A 3 -13.95 -4.35 3.06
N MET A 4 -13.87 -3.89 4.31
CA MET A 4 -12.92 -2.87 4.75
C MET A 4 -11.47 -3.37 4.68
N GLU A 5 -11.22 -4.62 5.09
CA GLU A 5 -9.89 -5.24 5.01
C GLU A 5 -9.46 -5.46 3.56
N ILE A 6 -10.38 -5.84 2.67
CA ILE A 6 -10.12 -5.95 1.23
C ILE A 6 -9.67 -4.59 0.66
N VAL A 7 -10.39 -3.51 0.99
CA VAL A 7 -10.05 -2.15 0.55
C VAL A 7 -8.68 -1.69 1.10
N LYS A 8 -8.39 -1.99 2.37
CA LYS A 8 -7.08 -1.72 2.99
C LYS A 8 -5.95 -2.44 2.25
N LYS A 9 -6.13 -3.73 1.93
CA LYS A 9 -5.17 -4.54 1.19
C LYS A 9 -4.97 -3.99 -0.23
N MET A 10 -6.03 -3.56 -0.90
CA MET A 10 -5.94 -2.88 -2.20
C MET A 10 -5.13 -1.58 -2.12
N ALA A 11 -5.39 -0.71 -1.14
CA ALA A 11 -4.61 0.51 -0.93
C ALA A 11 -3.13 0.21 -0.69
N LYS A 12 -2.84 -0.76 0.19
CA LYS A 12 -1.48 -1.21 0.50
C LYS A 12 -0.74 -1.63 -0.77
N LEU A 13 -1.31 -2.58 -1.52
CA LEU A 13 -0.68 -3.12 -2.73
C LEU A 13 -0.47 -2.04 -3.80
N ASN A 14 -1.38 -1.06 -3.91
CA ASN A 14 -1.18 0.06 -4.82
C ASN A 14 0.05 0.89 -4.48
N ILE A 15 0.19 1.26 -3.19
CA ILE A 15 1.36 2.03 -2.73
C ILE A 15 2.63 1.20 -2.90
N LEU A 16 2.63 -0.07 -2.50
CA LEU A 16 3.82 -0.92 -2.64
C LEU A 16 4.23 -1.12 -4.11
N CYS A 17 3.27 -1.24 -5.03
CA CYS A 17 3.55 -1.28 -6.47
C CYS A 17 4.25 0.00 -6.94
N ALA A 18 3.77 1.17 -6.50
CA ALA A 18 4.43 2.45 -6.80
C ALA A 18 5.85 2.51 -6.21
N ARG A 19 6.04 2.10 -4.95
CA ARG A 19 7.36 2.08 -4.29
C ARG A 19 8.35 1.16 -5.00
N TYR A 20 7.90 -0.04 -5.34
CA TYR A 20 8.71 -1.00 -6.09
C TYR A 20 9.11 -0.41 -7.44
N SER A 21 8.14 0.12 -8.18
CA SER A 21 8.36 0.75 -9.48
C SER A 21 9.43 1.85 -9.41
N GLU A 22 9.34 2.75 -8.43
CA GLU A 22 10.29 3.85 -8.27
C GLU A 22 11.68 3.36 -7.88
N ARG A 23 11.76 2.39 -6.94
CA ARG A 23 13.02 1.78 -6.50
C ARG A 23 13.81 1.17 -7.66
N HIS A 24 13.09 0.54 -8.58
CA HIS A 24 13.66 -0.14 -9.76
C HIS A 24 13.73 0.76 -11.01
N ASN A 25 13.42 2.06 -10.88
CA ASN A 25 13.42 3.03 -11.98
C ASN A 25 12.54 2.63 -13.19
N ILE A 26 11.43 1.92 -12.94
CA ILE A 26 10.53 1.44 -14.00
C ILE A 26 9.56 2.55 -14.41
N ILE A 27 8.78 3.06 -13.46
CA ILE A 27 7.88 4.22 -13.61
C ILE A 27 8.11 5.16 -12.42
N LYS A 28 8.15 6.47 -12.69
CA LYS A 28 8.20 7.52 -11.67
C LYS A 28 6.79 8.00 -11.33
N CYS A 29 6.40 7.94 -10.06
CA CYS A 29 5.08 8.33 -9.58
C CYS A 29 5.16 9.71 -8.90
N LYS A 30 5.21 10.78 -9.69
CA LYS A 30 5.42 12.14 -9.17
C LYS A 30 4.20 12.72 -8.46
N THR A 31 3.01 12.24 -8.80
CA THR A 31 1.73 12.76 -8.28
C THR A 31 0.86 11.63 -7.73
N TRP A 32 -0.09 11.99 -6.86
CA TRP A 32 -1.13 11.07 -6.42
C TRP A 32 -1.91 10.45 -7.59
N ARG A 33 -2.09 11.21 -8.68
CA ARG A 33 -2.74 10.69 -9.88
C ARG A 33 -1.92 9.59 -10.55
N ASP A 34 -0.59 9.68 -10.52
CA ASP A 34 0.29 8.64 -11.07
C ASP A 34 0.22 7.36 -10.24
N ILE A 35 0.13 7.48 -8.92
CA ILE A 35 -0.11 6.35 -8.02
C ILE A 35 -1.50 5.74 -8.28
N ASP A 36 -2.54 6.57 -8.40
CA ASP A 36 -3.90 6.08 -8.63
C ASP A 36 -4.09 5.41 -9.99
N ARG A 37 -3.32 5.80 -11.01
CA ARG A 37 -3.35 5.15 -12.33
C ARG A 37 -2.98 3.67 -12.26
N LEU A 38 -2.19 3.25 -11.27
CA LEU A 38 -1.80 1.85 -11.08
C LEU A 38 -2.97 0.94 -10.67
N ILE A 39 -4.03 1.48 -10.07
CA ILE A 39 -5.28 0.75 -9.78
C ILE A 39 -6.46 1.14 -10.69
N THR A 40 -6.46 2.35 -11.24
CA THR A 40 -7.62 2.85 -12.03
C THR A 40 -7.45 2.71 -13.53
N GLY A 41 -6.24 2.48 -14.04
CA GLY A 41 -5.99 2.41 -15.48
C GLY A 41 -6.33 3.73 -16.18
N ASN A 42 -6.04 4.86 -15.52
CA ASN A 42 -6.36 6.21 -15.95
C ASN A 42 -7.85 6.57 -16.02
N LYS A 43 -8.75 5.70 -15.55
CA LYS A 43 -10.17 6.04 -15.37
C LYS A 43 -10.35 6.98 -14.18
N MET A 44 -11.38 7.82 -14.22
CA MET A 44 -11.72 8.70 -13.08
C MET A 44 -12.49 7.93 -12.01
N THR A 45 -13.49 7.13 -12.44
CA THR A 45 -14.24 6.19 -11.59
C THR A 45 -14.10 4.78 -12.14
N ILE A 46 -13.98 3.78 -11.27
CA ILE A 46 -13.84 2.36 -11.65
C ILE A 46 -14.55 1.44 -10.64
N LYS A 47 -14.97 0.25 -11.08
CA LYS A 47 -15.48 -0.80 -10.19
C LYS A 47 -14.33 -1.52 -9.48
N TYR A 48 -14.56 -2.04 -8.28
CA TYR A 48 -13.54 -2.77 -7.53
C TYR A 48 -12.99 -3.99 -8.29
N LYS A 49 -13.84 -4.77 -8.98
CA LYS A 49 -13.35 -5.91 -9.78
C LYS A 49 -12.43 -5.49 -10.92
N ASP A 50 -12.79 -4.42 -11.63
CA ASP A 50 -12.00 -3.91 -12.76
C ASP A 50 -10.68 -3.31 -12.25
N ALA A 51 -10.71 -2.66 -11.09
CA ALA A 51 -9.51 -2.15 -10.43
C ALA A 51 -8.58 -3.26 -9.95
N ALA A 52 -9.13 -4.37 -9.45
CA ALA A 52 -8.36 -5.54 -9.07
C ALA A 52 -7.64 -6.15 -10.29
N ASP A 53 -8.31 -6.21 -11.44
CA ASP A 53 -7.70 -6.68 -12.70
C ASP A 53 -6.56 -5.76 -13.16
N VAL A 54 -6.79 -4.44 -13.12
CA VAL A 54 -5.77 -3.44 -13.47
C VAL A 54 -4.57 -3.56 -12.54
N LEU A 55 -4.80 -3.58 -11.23
CA LEU A 55 -3.73 -3.66 -10.23
C LEU A 55 -2.94 -4.95 -10.36
N CYS A 56 -3.63 -6.10 -10.48
CA CYS A 56 -2.98 -7.40 -10.64
C CYS A 56 -2.12 -7.45 -11.91
N THR A 57 -2.63 -6.90 -13.02
CA THR A 57 -1.87 -6.79 -14.28
C THR A 57 -0.63 -5.90 -14.11
N ASN A 58 -0.78 -4.75 -13.46
CA ASN A 58 0.32 -3.81 -13.25
C ASN A 58 1.37 -4.39 -12.30
N ILE A 59 0.98 -5.00 -11.19
CA ILE A 59 1.91 -5.68 -10.27
C ILE A 59 2.64 -6.82 -10.99
N SER A 60 1.95 -7.65 -11.77
CA SER A 60 2.61 -8.74 -12.50
C SER A 60 3.65 -8.24 -13.51
N LYS A 61 3.39 -7.10 -14.16
CA LYS A 61 4.30 -6.49 -15.15
C LYS A 61 5.46 -5.74 -14.50
N ILE A 62 5.19 -4.97 -13.46
CA ILE A 62 6.15 -4.07 -12.82
C ILE A 62 6.96 -4.80 -11.75
N CYS A 63 6.29 -5.60 -10.93
CA CYS A 63 6.83 -6.26 -9.75
C CYS A 63 7.02 -7.77 -9.97
N GLY A 64 7.12 -8.23 -11.22
CA GLY A 64 7.11 -9.66 -11.56
C GLY A 64 8.20 -10.51 -10.89
N ALA A 65 9.30 -9.88 -10.47
CA ALA A 65 10.37 -10.54 -9.71
C ALA A 65 10.09 -10.64 -8.19
N ASN A 66 9.09 -9.92 -7.68
CA ASN A 66 8.72 -9.93 -6.26
C ASN A 66 7.51 -10.86 -6.05
N GLU A 67 7.79 -12.10 -5.67
CA GLU A 67 6.76 -13.15 -5.52
C GLU A 67 5.65 -12.77 -4.53
N TYR A 68 6.00 -12.09 -3.42
CA TYR A 68 5.05 -11.67 -2.42
C TYR A 68 4.01 -10.71 -3.01
N LEU A 69 4.43 -9.68 -3.75
CA LEU A 69 3.51 -8.72 -4.36
C LEU A 69 2.62 -9.38 -5.41
N VAL A 70 3.20 -10.22 -6.26
CA VAL A 70 2.45 -10.95 -7.32
C VAL A 70 1.39 -11.86 -6.70
N LYS A 71 1.78 -12.68 -5.71
CA LYS A 71 0.86 -13.58 -5.00
C LYS A 71 -0.25 -12.81 -4.28
N SER A 72 0.12 -11.76 -3.54
CA SER A 72 -0.84 -10.92 -2.79
C SER A 72 -1.86 -10.25 -3.72
N ALA A 73 -1.44 -9.83 -4.91
CA ALA A 73 -2.32 -9.22 -5.90
C ALA A 73 -3.30 -10.23 -6.51
N LEU A 74 -2.85 -11.46 -6.78
CA LEU A 74 -3.71 -12.55 -7.24
C LEU A 74 -4.75 -12.93 -6.18
N GLU A 75 -4.33 -13.06 -4.92
CA GLU A 75 -5.22 -13.34 -3.80
C GLU A 75 -6.26 -12.22 -3.62
N LEU A 76 -5.83 -10.95 -3.62
CA LEU A 76 -6.74 -9.80 -3.53
C LEU A 76 -7.78 -9.82 -4.67
N LYS A 77 -7.36 -10.16 -5.89
CA LYS A 77 -8.28 -10.27 -7.03
C LYS A 77 -9.34 -11.33 -6.76
N VAL A 78 -8.96 -12.52 -6.29
CA VAL A 78 -9.91 -13.58 -5.95
C VAL A 78 -10.85 -13.14 -4.82
N GLU A 79 -10.32 -12.50 -3.77
CA GLU A 79 -11.10 -11.97 -2.65
C GLU A 79 -12.16 -10.97 -3.13
N ILE A 80 -11.79 -10.02 -4.00
CA ILE A 80 -12.73 -9.03 -4.55
C ILE A 80 -13.80 -9.69 -5.40
N TYR A 81 -13.43 -10.62 -6.29
CA TYR A 81 -14.39 -11.30 -7.17
C TYR A 81 -15.45 -12.09 -6.40
N ASN A 82 -15.08 -12.59 -5.22
CA ASN A 82 -15.96 -13.34 -4.31
C ASN A 82 -16.64 -12.47 -3.24
N SER A 83 -16.41 -11.14 -3.25
CA SER A 83 -16.99 -10.20 -2.29
C SER A 83 -18.20 -9.46 -2.86
N ASP A 84 -18.99 -8.86 -1.96
CA ASP A 84 -20.15 -8.04 -2.32
C ASP A 84 -19.75 -6.68 -2.95
N ILE A 85 -18.49 -6.25 -2.78
CA ILE A 85 -18.04 -4.94 -3.27
C ILE A 85 -17.61 -4.95 -4.75
N LYS A 86 -17.55 -6.11 -5.39
CA LYS A 86 -16.96 -6.28 -6.73
C LYS A 86 -17.52 -5.32 -7.78
N ASP A 87 -18.81 -5.02 -7.70
CA ASP A 87 -19.54 -4.15 -8.64
C ASP A 87 -19.75 -2.72 -8.11
N LEU A 88 -19.36 -2.45 -6.85
CA LEU A 88 -19.29 -1.11 -6.29
C LEU A 88 -18.14 -0.32 -6.92
N ARG A 89 -18.26 1.01 -6.89
CA ARG A 89 -17.33 1.93 -7.53
C ARG A 89 -16.60 2.80 -6.52
N PHE A 90 -15.44 3.29 -6.94
CA PHE A 90 -14.64 4.27 -6.22
C PHE A 90 -13.96 5.23 -7.21
N GLY A 91 -13.38 6.31 -6.71
CA GLY A 91 -12.67 7.31 -7.49
C GLY A 91 -13.41 8.64 -7.63
N LEU A 92 -13.10 9.38 -8.68
CA LEU A 92 -13.51 10.77 -8.88
C LEU A 92 -14.55 10.89 -9.99
N GLU A 93 -15.36 11.95 -9.91
CA GLU A 93 -16.32 12.36 -10.94
C GLU A 93 -17.25 11.23 -11.41
N PRO A 94 -18.01 10.59 -10.49
CA PRO A 94 -18.86 9.49 -10.87
C PRO A 94 -20.06 9.98 -11.69
N GLN A 95 -20.36 9.28 -12.78
CA GLN A 95 -21.50 9.60 -13.65
C GLN A 95 -22.86 9.55 -12.91
N ARG A 96 -22.94 8.76 -11.85
CA ARG A 96 -24.07 8.68 -10.92
C ARG A 96 -23.51 8.74 -9.51
N LYS A 97 -24.20 9.45 -8.62
CA LYS A 97 -23.83 9.56 -7.20
C LYS A 97 -23.49 8.18 -6.62
N PHE A 98 -22.45 8.17 -5.78
CA PHE A 98 -22.10 6.98 -5.03
C PHE A 98 -23.18 6.67 -3.98
N SER A 99 -23.41 5.38 -3.74
CA SER A 99 -24.15 4.92 -2.56
C SER A 99 -23.36 5.21 -1.27
N ASP A 100 -24.01 5.09 -0.12
CA ASP A 100 -23.35 5.29 1.18
C ASP A 100 -22.20 4.30 1.40
N GLU A 101 -22.37 3.04 0.97
CA GLU A 101 -21.32 2.03 1.06
C GLU A 101 -20.17 2.33 0.07
N GLU A 102 -20.47 2.78 -1.16
CA GLU A 102 -19.43 3.23 -2.11
C GLU A 102 -18.60 4.38 -1.50
N ASN A 103 -19.27 5.40 -0.94
CA ASN A 103 -18.60 6.53 -0.29
C ASN A 103 -17.73 6.09 0.89
N LYS A 104 -18.25 5.22 1.75
CA LYS A 104 -17.53 4.72 2.93
C LYS A 104 -16.26 3.95 2.53
N LEU A 105 -16.36 3.07 1.53
CA LEU A 105 -15.22 2.28 1.06
C LEU A 105 -14.20 3.15 0.32
N ASP A 106 -14.65 4.10 -0.52
CA ASP A 106 -13.75 5.05 -1.20
C ASP A 106 -12.99 5.93 -0.20
N GLN A 107 -13.67 6.42 0.85
CA GLN A 107 -13.02 7.16 1.94
C GLN A 107 -11.96 6.31 2.66
N GLU A 108 -12.26 5.04 2.95
CA GLU A 108 -11.25 4.16 3.55
C GLU A 108 -10.07 3.94 2.59
N LEU A 109 -10.31 3.72 1.30
CA LEU A 109 -9.26 3.56 0.30
C LEU A 109 -8.30 4.78 0.30
N ILE A 110 -8.87 5.99 0.30
CA ILE A 110 -8.11 7.25 0.35
C ILE A 110 -7.31 7.34 1.66
N LYS A 111 -7.96 7.12 2.81
CA LYS A 111 -7.32 7.17 4.12
C LYS A 111 -6.14 6.21 4.22
N GLN A 112 -6.29 5.00 3.69
CA GLN A 112 -5.25 3.97 3.74
C GLN A 112 -4.08 4.32 2.81
N LYS A 113 -4.35 4.84 1.61
CA LYS A 113 -3.29 5.37 0.74
C LYS A 113 -2.49 6.47 1.44
N PHE A 114 -3.17 7.41 2.11
CA PHE A 114 -2.48 8.43 2.90
C PHE A 114 -1.64 7.83 4.02
N PHE A 115 -2.19 6.90 4.79
CA PHE A 115 -1.48 6.21 5.87
C PHE A 115 -0.19 5.54 5.37
N TYR A 116 -0.27 4.73 4.31
CA TYR A 116 0.91 4.07 3.74
C TYR A 116 1.89 5.04 3.07
N ASN A 117 1.46 6.24 2.67
CA ASN A 117 2.35 7.24 2.10
C ASN A 117 2.89 8.22 3.16
N SER A 118 2.32 8.25 4.35
CA SER A 118 2.77 9.05 5.49
C SER A 118 3.84 8.34 6.30
N GLU A 119 4.42 9.05 7.28
CA GLU A 119 5.41 8.50 8.22
C GLU A 119 6.61 7.83 7.53
N MET A 120 7.02 8.41 6.40
CA MET A 120 8.27 8.09 5.74
C MET A 120 9.39 8.85 6.46
N LEU A 121 10.30 8.09 7.08
CA LEU A 121 11.35 8.61 7.95
C LEU A 121 12.71 8.27 7.38
N GLU A 122 13.72 9.10 7.64
CA GLU A 122 15.09 8.67 7.38
C GLU A 122 15.45 7.46 8.26
N ILE A 123 16.37 6.61 7.81
CA ILE A 123 16.77 5.43 8.58
C ILE A 123 17.23 5.81 10.00
N LYS A 124 17.90 6.95 10.17
CA LYS A 124 18.34 7.42 11.49
C LYS A 124 17.17 7.67 12.43
N GLU A 125 16.15 8.40 11.96
CA GLU A 125 14.93 8.66 12.73
C GLU A 125 14.16 7.35 12.99
N ALA A 126 14.15 6.43 12.01
CA ALA A 126 13.56 5.11 12.18
C ALA A 126 14.24 4.32 13.33
N VAL A 127 15.55 4.43 13.51
CA VAL A 127 16.25 3.79 14.64
C VAL A 127 15.82 4.40 15.98
N GLU A 128 15.65 5.73 16.03
CA GLU A 128 15.23 6.44 17.24
C GLU A 128 13.81 6.00 17.67
N ILE A 129 12.85 5.90 16.75
CA ILE A 129 11.48 5.45 17.09
C ILE A 129 11.40 3.97 17.47
N LEU A 130 12.39 3.17 17.07
CA LEU A 130 12.51 1.76 17.45
C LEU A 130 13.36 1.59 18.73
N ASP A 131 13.60 2.67 19.46
CA ASP A 131 14.36 2.72 20.71
C ASP A 131 15.77 2.10 20.59
N GLY A 132 16.38 2.20 19.40
CA GLY A 132 17.70 1.61 19.13
C GLY A 132 17.72 0.08 19.07
N THR A 133 16.56 -0.59 19.15
CA THR A 133 16.44 -2.06 19.08
C THR A 133 16.97 -2.62 17.76
N VAL A 134 16.90 -1.81 16.69
CA VAL A 134 17.34 -2.18 15.33
C VAL A 134 18.39 -1.17 14.88
N THR A 135 19.50 -1.66 14.34
CA THR A 135 20.57 -0.78 13.84
C THR A 135 20.26 -0.20 12.46
N GLU A 136 20.84 0.95 12.12
CA GLU A 136 20.72 1.55 10.78
C GLU A 136 21.13 0.55 9.68
N SER A 137 22.18 -0.25 9.94
CA SER A 137 22.68 -1.25 9.00
C SER A 137 21.66 -2.35 8.72
N ALA A 138 20.94 -2.82 9.74
CA ALA A 138 19.90 -3.83 9.61
C ALA A 138 18.70 -3.30 8.82
N ILE A 139 18.26 -2.07 9.09
CA ILE A 139 17.19 -1.42 8.33
C ILE A 139 17.59 -1.27 6.86
N LYS A 140 18.79 -0.77 6.60
CA LYS A 140 19.32 -0.59 5.24
C LYS A 140 19.40 -1.92 4.48
N GLN A 141 19.87 -2.99 5.13
CA GLN A 141 19.90 -4.32 4.52
C GLN A 141 18.49 -4.84 4.22
N ALA A 142 17.53 -4.64 5.12
CA ALA A 142 16.14 -5.02 4.89
C ALA A 142 15.51 -4.28 3.70
N CYS A 143 15.85 -3.00 3.51
CA CYS A 143 15.44 -2.24 2.32
C CYS A 143 16.05 -2.81 1.04
N GLN A 144 17.36 -3.10 1.04
CA GLN A 144 18.09 -3.62 -0.12
C GLN A 144 17.64 -5.03 -0.52
N GLN A 145 17.26 -5.85 0.46
CA GLN A 145 16.77 -7.21 0.27
C GLN A 145 15.26 -7.28 0.06
N GLU A 146 14.58 -6.12 -0.06
CA GLU A 146 13.13 -6.03 -0.25
C GLU A 146 12.29 -6.70 0.85
N ARG A 147 12.85 -6.83 2.05
CA ARG A 147 12.11 -7.26 3.24
C ARG A 147 11.23 -6.13 3.79
N LEU A 148 11.65 -4.88 3.56
CA LEU A 148 10.81 -3.68 3.67
C LEU A 148 10.46 -3.19 2.27
N LEU A 149 9.17 -3.08 1.98
CA LEU A 149 8.64 -2.75 0.65
C LEU A 149 8.16 -1.30 0.59
N ASN A 150 7.65 -0.75 1.68
CA ASN A 150 7.21 0.64 1.75
C ASN A 150 8.38 1.58 2.05
N THR A 151 9.32 1.65 1.11
CA THR A 151 10.51 2.48 1.22
C THR A 151 10.72 3.29 -0.05
N GLN A 152 11.38 4.44 0.09
CA GLN A 152 11.72 5.34 -1.01
C GLN A 152 13.21 5.65 -0.99
N LYS A 153 13.78 5.87 -2.18
CA LYS A 153 15.16 6.30 -2.31
C LYS A 153 15.21 7.68 -2.96
N ILE A 154 15.60 8.69 -2.18
CA ILE A 154 15.75 10.07 -2.64
C ILE A 154 17.24 10.39 -2.71
N GLY A 155 17.80 10.35 -3.93
CA GLY A 155 19.24 10.47 -4.13
C GLY A 155 20.02 9.35 -3.45
N LYS A 156 20.78 9.70 -2.41
CA LYS A 156 21.56 8.74 -1.60
C LYS A 156 20.83 8.31 -0.32
N THR A 157 19.73 8.97 0.04
CA THR A 157 18.99 8.74 1.28
C THR A 157 17.89 7.71 1.07
N TRP A 158 17.75 6.80 2.02
CA TRP A 158 16.62 5.89 2.11
C TRP A 158 15.62 6.44 3.12
N LEU A 159 14.36 6.50 2.70
CA LEU A 159 13.23 6.71 3.58
C LEU A 159 12.50 5.38 3.77
N VAL A 160 12.07 5.11 5.00
CA VAL A 160 11.35 3.90 5.38
C VAL A 160 10.06 4.27 6.09
N ASN A 161 9.01 3.48 5.91
CA ASN A 161 7.76 3.69 6.62
C ASN A 161 7.90 3.18 8.07
N GLY A 162 7.72 4.07 9.05
CA GLY A 162 7.84 3.75 10.48
C GLY A 162 6.95 2.58 10.93
N PRO A 163 5.65 2.58 10.59
CA PRO A 163 4.74 1.46 10.90
C PRO A 163 5.18 0.12 10.29
N GLU A 164 5.65 0.10 9.04
CA GLU A 164 6.19 -1.12 8.41
C GLU A 164 7.42 -1.64 9.17
N CYS A 165 8.33 -0.75 9.57
CA CYS A 165 9.49 -1.12 10.39
C CYS A 165 9.06 -1.75 11.72
N ARG A 166 8.16 -1.09 12.46
CA ARG A 166 7.62 -1.64 13.73
C ARG A 166 7.04 -3.04 13.55
N ALA A 167 6.19 -3.22 12.55
CA ALA A 167 5.57 -4.50 12.26
C ALA A 167 6.63 -5.57 11.92
N TYR A 168 7.58 -5.24 11.05
CA TYR A 168 8.59 -6.19 10.59
C TYR A 168 9.50 -6.72 11.72
N TRP A 169 9.83 -5.88 12.71
CA TRP A 169 10.61 -6.28 13.89
C TRP A 169 9.76 -6.61 15.13
N ASN A 170 8.43 -6.67 15.00
CA ASN A 170 7.50 -6.90 16.11
C ASN A 170 7.68 -5.93 17.29
N ILE A 171 7.94 -4.65 16.98
CA ILE A 171 8.10 -3.59 17.99
C ILE A 171 6.75 -2.88 18.15
N PRO A 172 6.17 -2.85 19.37
CA PRO A 172 4.90 -2.19 19.60
C PRO A 172 4.99 -0.68 19.36
N ASP A 173 3.86 -0.08 19.00
CA ASP A 173 3.73 1.37 18.92
C ASP A 173 3.34 1.91 20.30
N PRO A 174 4.17 2.75 20.95
CA PRO A 174 3.89 3.26 22.29
C PRO A 174 2.65 4.16 22.35
N TYR A 175 2.14 4.62 21.21
CA TYR A 175 0.96 5.48 21.11
C TYR A 175 -0.31 4.73 20.67
N ILE A 176 -0.21 3.43 20.35
CA ILE A 176 -1.37 2.57 20.11
C ILE A 176 -1.78 1.91 21.43
N ASN A 177 -2.84 2.43 22.04
CA ASN A 177 -3.54 1.73 23.12
C ASN A 177 -3.96 0.32 22.64
N GLU A 178 -3.66 -0.71 23.45
CA GLU A 178 -3.85 -2.15 23.19
C GLU A 178 -5.29 -2.57 22.82
N SER A 179 -6.26 -1.66 22.85
CA SER A 179 -7.67 -1.93 22.50
C SER A 179 -7.96 -2.00 20.99
N LYS A 180 -6.95 -1.91 20.11
CA LYS A 180 -7.12 -1.99 18.64
C LYS A 180 -6.13 -2.95 17.95
N VAL A 181 -5.67 -3.98 18.65
CA VAL A 181 -4.79 -5.02 18.09
C VAL A 181 -5.63 -6.02 17.29
N ASN A 182 -6.01 -5.63 16.08
CA ASN A 182 -6.36 -6.52 14.96
C ASN A 182 -5.94 -5.78 13.68
N ARG A 183 -4.64 -5.53 13.54
CA ARG A 183 -4.03 -5.01 12.31
C ARG A 183 -2.98 -6.03 11.89
N GLU A 184 -3.39 -6.95 11.02
CA GLU A 184 -2.44 -7.68 10.18
C GLU A 184 -1.75 -6.64 9.28
N TYR A 185 -0.45 -6.45 9.51
CA TYR A 185 0.43 -5.70 8.64
C TYR A 185 0.91 -6.63 7.54
#